data_AF-A0ABD2PKH8-F1
#
_entry.id   AF-A0ABD2PKH8-F1
#
_cell.length_a   1.000
_cell.length_b   1.000
_cell.length_c   1.000
_cell.angle_alpha   90.00
_cell.angle_beta   90.00
_cell.angle_gamma   90.00
#
_symmetry.space_group_name_H-M   'P 1'
#
loop_
_entity.id
_entity.type
_entity.pdbx_description
1 polymer ?
#
loop_
_entity_poly.entity_id
_entity_poly.type
_entity_poly.pdbx_seq_one_letter_code
_entity_poly.pdbx_strand_id
1 'polypeptide(L)'
;MKKLDLSAYFVPSYDEHFLKYAENSGKRRAFISGFDGSNGQAVITLDKAALWTDSRYWLEAEKVLDDNWTLMKSGFHSTEKIEDWIRNNLGEDGKIGFDPYLLPNFEYLKFDNALRDSDKVSPLVPVEKDLVDLTWNELSSKPSIDEPFYLPRSQKPANSIESVPIVASGVVWTEKIRQIRFQMSQASTKIMVFSALEDIAWVMNLRGSDIPMSRLFYSYLIVTKSRVLLYLQKPCIDCSGLLLDNLKKENSELEIRFYSHFRDDLKEICASSNDLVWFDIGASVGLTSTVPRDRKVQNITPAARLRAIKNNSELRDIREMCVHDSLVLCELYAWLEDTVRAQVKNGDKYLDFSLVESLPGLPAMNHVNEAQLADSLEKFRMTKSKFIVNSFATIAAIGLFSPINYSFTFRWKRGHCAL
;
A
#
# COMPACT_ATOMS: atom_id res chain seq x y z
N MET A 1 -3.70 23.28 10.23
CA MET A 1 -3.90 24.25 9.13
C MET A 1 -3.69 25.69 9.58
N LYS A 2 -4.56 26.31 10.39
CA LYS A 2 -4.41 27.73 10.83
C LYS A 2 -3.02 28.11 11.37
N LYS A 3 -2.41 27.28 12.23
CA LYS A 3 -1.06 27.50 12.77
C LYS A 3 0.06 27.54 11.72
N LEU A 4 -0.17 26.92 10.56
CA LEU A 4 0.79 26.84 9.45
C LEU A 4 0.39 27.75 8.28
N ASP A 5 -0.60 28.63 8.48
CA ASP A 5 -1.13 29.50 7.42
C ASP A 5 -1.60 28.72 6.18
N LEU A 6 -2.24 27.56 6.41
CA LEU A 6 -2.80 26.74 5.34
C LEU A 6 -4.32 26.97 5.24
N SER A 7 -4.78 27.16 4.01
CA SER A 7 -6.19 27.33 3.64
C SER A 7 -6.86 25.99 3.33
N ALA A 8 -6.08 25.02 2.82
CA ALA A 8 -6.52 23.65 2.62
C ALA A 8 -5.41 22.63 2.94
N TYR A 9 -5.80 21.37 3.07
CA TYR A 9 -4.92 20.23 3.22
C TYR A 9 -5.37 19.08 2.31
N PHE A 10 -4.44 18.56 1.52
CA PHE A 10 -4.65 17.44 0.61
C PHE A 10 -4.17 16.13 1.23
N VAL A 11 -5.06 15.14 1.27
CA VAL A 11 -4.81 13.81 1.85
C VAL A 11 -5.01 12.75 0.76
N PRO A 12 -3.91 12.20 0.18
CA PRO A 12 -3.99 11.16 -0.84
C PRO A 12 -4.29 9.76 -0.24
N SER A 13 -4.50 8.78 -1.12
CA SER A 13 -4.69 7.34 -0.80
C SER A 13 -3.40 6.54 -0.61
N TYR A 14 -2.25 7.20 -0.57
CA TYR A 14 -0.98 6.51 -0.65
C TYR A 14 -0.28 6.45 0.70
N ASP A 15 0.51 5.39 0.90
CA ASP A 15 1.58 5.40 1.89
C ASP A 15 2.90 5.84 1.25
N GLU A 16 3.95 5.94 2.06
CA GLU A 16 5.29 6.38 1.61
C GLU A 16 6.02 5.39 0.69
N HIS A 17 5.43 4.21 0.45
CA HIS A 17 5.95 3.18 -0.45
C HIS A 17 5.01 2.91 -1.63
N PHE A 18 3.92 3.66 -1.76
CA PHE A 18 2.92 3.56 -2.81
C PHE A 18 2.34 2.16 -3.02
N LEU A 19 2.13 1.42 -1.92
CA LEU A 19 1.60 0.07 -1.96
C LEU A 19 0.13 0.06 -2.41
N LYS A 20 -0.17 -0.76 -3.44
CA LYS A 20 -1.51 -0.88 -4.03
C LYS A 20 -2.58 -1.44 -3.06
N TYR A 21 -2.19 -2.38 -2.21
CA TYR A 21 -3.09 -3.08 -1.27
C TYR A 21 -2.64 -2.94 0.18
N ALA A 22 -1.89 -1.89 0.51
CA ALA A 22 -1.65 -1.65 1.91
C ALA A 22 -3.00 -1.33 2.53
N GLU A 23 -3.48 -2.22 3.41
CA GLU A 23 -4.53 -1.88 4.37
C GLU A 23 -4.24 -0.54 5.04
N ASN A 24 -2.96 -0.13 5.11
CA ASN A 24 -2.46 1.14 5.62
C ASN A 24 -2.55 2.36 4.68
N SER A 25 -2.54 2.22 3.35
CA SER A 25 -2.40 3.36 2.43
C SER A 25 -3.67 4.24 2.36
N GLY A 26 -4.85 3.72 2.72
CA GLY A 26 -6.09 4.51 2.85
C GLY A 26 -6.42 5.00 4.27
N LYS A 27 -5.64 4.65 5.30
CA LYS A 27 -6.11 4.80 6.69
C LYS A 27 -6.17 6.23 7.21
N ARG A 28 -5.33 7.15 6.70
CA ARG A 28 -5.43 8.59 7.07
C ARG A 28 -6.76 9.16 6.62
N ARG A 29 -7.13 8.90 5.36
CA ARG A 29 -8.42 9.29 4.79
C ARG A 29 -9.57 8.57 5.50
N ALA A 30 -9.44 7.26 5.76
CA ALA A 30 -10.45 6.50 6.50
C ALA A 30 -10.66 7.05 7.92
N PHE A 31 -9.60 7.48 8.60
CA PHE A 31 -9.72 8.08 9.92
C PHE A 31 -10.52 9.39 9.90
N ILE A 32 -10.24 10.29 8.96
CA ILE A 32 -10.89 11.60 8.91
C ILE A 32 -12.30 11.58 8.29
N SER A 33 -12.61 10.58 7.46
CA SER A 33 -13.86 10.53 6.69
C SER A 33 -14.74 9.31 6.96
N GLY A 34 -14.22 8.30 7.67
CA GLY A 34 -14.84 6.97 7.77
C GLY A 34 -14.65 6.09 6.53
N PHE A 35 -14.34 6.66 5.36
CA PHE A 35 -14.27 5.92 4.10
C PHE A 35 -12.92 5.20 3.90
N ASP A 36 -12.95 3.86 3.95
CA ASP A 36 -11.80 2.95 3.94
C ASP A 36 -11.51 2.30 2.56
N GLY A 37 -12.26 2.65 1.51
CA GLY A 37 -12.07 2.09 0.17
C GLY A 37 -10.64 2.26 -0.39
N SER A 38 -10.17 1.34 -1.22
CA SER A 38 -8.77 1.37 -1.69
C SER A 38 -8.39 2.56 -2.58
N ASN A 39 -9.38 3.34 -3.06
CA ASN A 39 -9.18 4.55 -3.83
C ASN A 39 -9.99 5.70 -3.24
N GLY A 40 -9.34 6.82 -2.95
CA GLY A 40 -9.99 8.08 -2.68
C GLY A 40 -9.04 9.22 -2.30
N GLN A 41 -9.29 10.43 -2.77
CA GLN A 41 -8.48 11.61 -2.45
C GLN A 41 -9.34 12.61 -1.69
N ALA A 42 -8.83 13.13 -0.58
CA ALA A 42 -9.56 14.09 0.25
C ALA A 42 -8.90 15.47 0.21
N VAL A 43 -9.74 16.51 0.16
CA VAL A 43 -9.32 17.90 0.38
C VAL A 43 -10.15 18.44 1.53
N ILE A 44 -9.46 18.98 2.54
CA ILE A 44 -10.08 19.64 3.69
C ILE A 44 -9.70 21.11 3.66
N THR A 45 -10.68 21.99 3.69
CA THR A 45 -10.51 23.44 3.86
C THR A 45 -10.85 23.83 5.30
N LEU A 46 -10.89 25.12 5.62
CA LEU A 46 -11.27 25.56 6.97
C LEU A 46 -12.75 25.32 7.30
N ASP A 47 -13.61 25.18 6.28
CA ASP A 47 -15.07 25.13 6.42
C ASP A 47 -15.75 24.04 5.58
N LYS A 48 -15.04 23.38 4.66
CA LYS A 48 -15.56 22.31 3.77
C LYS A 48 -14.62 21.13 3.67
N ALA A 49 -15.16 19.94 3.45
CA ALA A 49 -14.40 18.74 3.10
C ALA A 49 -15.00 18.04 1.87
N ALA A 50 -14.15 17.57 0.96
CA ALA A 50 -14.56 16.85 -0.23
C ALA A 50 -13.70 15.60 -0.45
N LEU A 51 -14.33 14.52 -0.95
CA LEU A 51 -13.68 13.24 -1.20
C LEU A 51 -13.98 12.74 -2.61
N TRP A 52 -12.93 12.54 -3.41
CA TRP A 52 -12.99 11.99 -4.75
C TRP A 52 -12.76 10.50 -4.73
N THR A 53 -13.64 9.70 -5.33
CA THR A 53 -13.41 8.26 -5.54
C THR A 53 -14.04 7.78 -6.83
N ASP A 54 -13.53 6.67 -7.37
CA ASP A 54 -14.02 6.07 -8.61
C ASP A 54 -15.30 5.25 -8.43
N SER A 55 -15.89 4.83 -9.55
CA SER A 55 -17.21 4.19 -9.60
C SER A 55 -17.33 2.89 -8.82
N ARG A 56 -16.22 2.26 -8.44
CA ARG A 56 -16.23 1.06 -7.59
C ARG A 56 -16.74 1.37 -6.18
N TYR A 57 -16.58 2.62 -5.72
CA TYR A 57 -16.80 3.00 -4.33
C TYR A 57 -17.90 4.04 -4.13
N TRP A 58 -18.60 4.51 -5.17
CA TRP A 58 -19.62 5.55 -5.01
C TRP A 58 -20.72 5.18 -4.00
N LEU A 59 -21.30 3.98 -4.14
CA LEU A 59 -22.37 3.50 -3.24
C LEU A 59 -21.88 3.28 -1.80
N GLU A 60 -20.59 2.94 -1.63
CA GLU A 60 -20.01 2.79 -0.31
C GLU A 60 -19.76 4.16 0.32
N ALA A 61 -19.15 5.09 -0.42
CA ALA A 61 -18.86 6.42 0.06
C ALA A 61 -20.14 7.18 0.44
N GLU A 62 -21.23 7.06 -0.33
CA GLU A 62 -22.54 7.64 0.02
C GLU A 62 -23.10 7.14 1.35
N LYS A 63 -22.77 5.92 1.76
CA LYS A 63 -23.26 5.33 3.02
C LYS A 63 -22.41 5.69 4.23
N VAL A 64 -21.14 6.02 4.01
CA VAL A 64 -20.13 6.14 5.08
C VAL A 64 -19.80 7.60 5.40
N LEU A 65 -19.82 8.47 4.38
CA LEU A 65 -19.56 9.88 4.57
C LEU A 65 -20.73 10.55 5.28
N ASP A 66 -20.43 11.36 6.29
CA ASP A 66 -21.42 12.19 6.98
C ASP A 66 -21.66 13.52 6.23
N ASP A 67 -22.57 14.34 6.76
CA ASP A 67 -22.97 15.61 6.15
C ASP A 67 -21.85 16.67 6.08
N ASN A 68 -20.70 16.47 6.74
CA ASN A 68 -19.54 17.35 6.63
C ASN A 68 -18.77 17.14 5.31
N TRP A 69 -18.99 16.01 4.63
CA TRP A 69 -18.24 15.59 3.45
C TRP A 69 -19.07 15.72 2.18
N THR A 70 -18.47 16.31 1.15
CA THR A 70 -19.01 16.25 -0.22
C THR A 70 -18.38 15.10 -0.99
N LEU A 71 -19.19 14.12 -1.41
CA LEU A 71 -18.74 13.05 -2.29
C LEU A 71 -18.59 13.57 -3.74
N MET A 72 -17.38 13.43 -4.28
CA MET A 72 -17.03 13.78 -5.65
C MET A 72 -16.85 12.50 -6.47
N LYS A 73 -17.76 12.22 -7.39
CA LYS A 73 -17.79 10.98 -8.19
C LYS A 73 -16.80 11.02 -9.35
N SER A 74 -15.55 10.63 -9.12
CA SER A 74 -14.46 10.68 -10.11
C SER A 74 -14.80 9.92 -11.39
N GLY A 75 -14.52 10.53 -12.54
CA GLY A 75 -14.81 9.96 -13.86
C GLY A 75 -16.24 10.20 -14.36
N PHE A 76 -17.14 10.74 -13.52
CA PHE A 76 -18.43 11.24 -13.98
C PHE A 76 -18.27 12.63 -14.61
N HIS A 77 -18.89 12.87 -15.77
CA HIS A 77 -18.59 14.03 -16.62
C HIS A 77 -18.91 15.39 -15.98
N SER A 78 -19.82 15.43 -15.02
CA SER A 78 -20.19 16.66 -14.31
C SER A 78 -19.45 16.84 -12.99
N THR A 79 -18.61 15.87 -12.61
CA THR A 79 -17.82 15.99 -11.37
C THR A 79 -16.64 16.90 -11.64
N GLU A 80 -16.58 17.96 -10.85
CA GLU A 80 -15.46 18.88 -10.84
C GLU A 80 -14.16 18.17 -10.42
N LYS A 81 -13.05 18.51 -11.07
CA LYS A 81 -11.74 17.97 -10.68
C LYS A 81 -11.24 18.62 -9.39
N ILE A 82 -10.25 18.00 -8.76
CA ILE A 82 -9.71 18.48 -7.48
C ILE A 82 -9.17 19.91 -7.62
N GLU A 83 -8.41 20.17 -8.68
CA GLU A 83 -7.85 21.49 -8.97
C GLU A 83 -8.92 22.57 -9.17
N ASP A 84 -10.02 22.23 -9.85
CA ASP A 84 -11.14 23.14 -10.11
C ASP A 84 -11.88 23.45 -8.81
N TRP A 85 -12.17 22.41 -8.02
CA TRP A 85 -12.88 22.55 -6.74
C TRP A 85 -12.08 23.40 -5.76
N ILE A 86 -10.77 23.17 -5.69
CA ILE A 86 -9.86 23.99 -4.90
C ILE A 86 -9.93 25.45 -5.35
N ARG A 87 -9.84 25.74 -6.66
CA ARG A 87 -9.95 27.10 -7.20
C ARG A 87 -11.28 27.80 -6.89
N ASN A 88 -12.37 27.03 -6.82
CA ASN A 88 -13.70 27.56 -6.54
C ASN A 88 -14.01 27.72 -5.05
N ASN A 89 -13.28 27.01 -4.18
CA ASN A 89 -13.52 27.01 -2.74
C ASN A 89 -12.47 27.76 -1.92
N LEU A 90 -11.32 28.10 -2.51
CA LEU A 90 -10.27 28.87 -1.87
C LEU A 90 -10.29 30.34 -2.35
N GLY A 91 -10.02 31.25 -1.41
CA GLY A 91 -9.80 32.67 -1.72
C GLY A 91 -8.45 32.90 -2.39
N GLU A 92 -8.20 34.16 -2.78
CA GLU A 92 -6.91 34.60 -3.32
C GLU A 92 -5.76 34.20 -2.38
N ASP A 93 -4.64 33.75 -2.96
CA ASP A 93 -3.43 33.27 -2.27
C ASP A 93 -3.63 32.07 -1.34
N GLY A 94 -4.70 31.29 -1.53
CA GLY A 94 -4.95 30.09 -0.72
C GLY A 94 -3.80 29.08 -0.78
N LYS A 95 -3.25 28.71 0.39
CA LYS A 95 -2.14 27.73 0.49
C LYS A 95 -2.67 26.33 0.79
N ILE A 96 -2.23 25.36 0.01
CA ILE A 96 -2.67 23.97 0.12
C ILE A 96 -1.51 23.12 0.66
N GLY A 97 -1.64 22.61 1.87
CA GLY A 97 -0.64 21.73 2.47
C GLY A 97 -0.80 20.27 2.02
N PHE A 98 0.30 19.52 2.00
CA PHE A 98 0.30 18.06 1.79
C PHE A 98 1.54 17.41 2.43
N ASP A 99 1.50 16.12 2.78
CA ASP A 99 2.73 15.37 3.14
C ASP A 99 3.49 15.01 1.85
N PRO A 100 4.73 15.54 1.65
CA PRO A 100 5.48 15.32 0.42
C PRO A 100 5.90 13.86 0.21
N TYR A 101 5.87 13.02 1.25
CA TYR A 101 6.19 11.60 1.15
C TYR A 101 5.00 10.74 0.73
N LEU A 102 3.79 11.27 0.70
CA LEU A 102 2.56 10.54 0.34
C LEU A 102 2.04 10.90 -1.06
N LEU A 103 2.72 11.78 -1.80
CA LEU A 103 2.32 12.19 -3.14
C LEU A 103 3.39 11.81 -4.16
N PRO A 104 3.10 10.99 -5.18
CA PRO A 104 4.05 10.73 -6.26
C PRO A 104 4.43 12.02 -6.98
N ASN A 105 5.71 12.18 -7.33
CA ASN A 105 6.17 13.42 -7.97
C ASN A 105 5.47 13.70 -9.32
N PHE A 106 5.12 12.66 -10.09
CA PHE A 106 4.42 12.85 -11.36
C PHE A 106 3.00 13.41 -11.16
N GLU A 107 2.34 13.05 -10.07
CA GLU A 107 0.98 13.51 -9.74
C GLU A 107 1.04 14.92 -9.17
N TYR A 108 2.00 15.19 -8.29
CA TYR A 108 2.32 16.54 -7.84
C TYR A 108 2.54 17.49 -9.02
N LEU A 109 3.34 17.12 -10.02
CA LEU A 109 3.61 18.02 -11.15
C LEU A 109 2.35 18.32 -11.97
N LYS A 110 1.46 17.34 -12.15
CA LYS A 110 0.16 17.58 -12.81
C LYS A 110 -0.69 18.54 -12.01
N PHE A 111 -0.75 18.32 -10.70
CA PHE A 111 -1.57 19.10 -9.78
C PHE A 111 -1.04 20.53 -9.61
N ASP A 112 0.27 20.69 -9.39
CA ASP A 112 0.95 21.99 -9.28
C ASP A 112 0.79 22.82 -10.57
N ASN A 113 0.95 22.20 -11.75
CA ASN A 113 0.71 22.90 -13.02
C ASN A 113 -0.74 23.36 -13.16
N ALA A 114 -1.71 22.50 -12.84
CA ALA A 114 -3.13 22.82 -12.96
C ALA A 114 -3.61 23.92 -11.98
N LEU A 115 -2.88 24.13 -10.88
CA LEU A 115 -3.14 25.22 -9.93
C LEU A 115 -2.47 26.53 -10.36
N ARG A 116 -1.25 26.46 -10.92
CA ARG A 116 -0.49 27.61 -11.42
C ARG A 116 -1.12 28.29 -12.64
N ASP A 117 -1.95 27.59 -13.39
CA ASP A 117 -2.72 28.17 -14.50
C ASP A 117 -3.82 29.15 -14.02
N SER A 118 -3.91 29.42 -12.71
CA SER A 118 -4.82 30.41 -12.13
C SER A 118 -4.10 31.43 -11.25
N ASP A 119 -4.49 32.70 -11.36
CA ASP A 119 -3.98 33.79 -10.51
C ASP A 119 -4.52 33.74 -9.06
N LYS A 120 -5.37 32.76 -8.73
CA LYS A 120 -6.14 32.72 -7.48
C LYS A 120 -5.53 31.87 -6.38
N VAL A 121 -4.67 30.89 -6.71
CA VAL A 121 -4.25 29.86 -5.76
C VAL A 121 -2.73 29.78 -5.68
N SER A 122 -2.21 29.81 -4.45
CA SER A 122 -0.79 29.67 -4.17
C SER A 122 -0.29 28.24 -4.41
N PRO A 123 1.04 28.04 -4.58
CA PRO A 123 1.61 26.71 -4.82
C PRO A 123 1.36 25.75 -3.65
N LEU A 124 1.38 24.46 -3.96
CA LEU A 124 1.31 23.39 -2.96
C LEU A 124 2.48 23.53 -1.96
N VAL A 125 2.14 23.51 -0.67
CA VAL A 125 3.10 23.69 0.43
C VAL A 125 3.43 22.32 1.04
N PRO A 126 4.68 21.84 0.93
CA PRO A 126 5.05 20.58 1.58
C PRO A 126 5.04 20.75 3.10
N VAL A 127 4.38 19.83 3.78
CA VAL A 127 4.28 19.77 5.25
C VAL A 127 4.88 18.43 5.71
N GLU A 128 6.13 18.45 6.19
CA GLU A 128 6.86 17.22 6.54
C GLU A 128 6.19 16.40 7.66
N LYS A 129 5.47 17.07 8.58
CA LYS A 129 4.67 16.41 9.62
C LYS A 129 3.22 16.35 9.16
N ASP A 130 2.77 15.17 8.78
CA ASP A 130 1.40 14.93 8.35
C ASP A 130 0.40 15.42 9.41
N LEU A 131 -0.55 16.25 8.99
CA LEU A 131 -1.50 16.88 9.91
C LEU A 131 -2.53 15.88 10.46
N VAL A 132 -2.84 14.83 9.70
CA VAL A 132 -3.75 13.76 10.13
C VAL A 132 -3.07 12.94 11.23
N ASP A 133 -1.79 12.61 11.08
CA ASP A 133 -1.00 11.92 12.11
C ASP A 133 -0.90 12.73 13.40
N LEU A 134 -0.76 14.06 13.32
CA LEU A 134 -0.73 14.93 14.49
C LEU A 134 -2.08 14.93 15.23
N THR A 135 -3.19 15.09 14.51
CA THR A 135 -4.54 15.04 15.08
C THR A 135 -4.82 13.68 15.70
N TRP A 136 -4.41 12.61 15.03
CA TRP A 136 -4.54 11.26 15.53
C TRP A 136 -3.84 11.06 16.87
N ASN A 137 -2.55 11.38 16.96
CA ASN A 137 -1.77 11.22 18.19
C ASN A 137 -2.35 12.04 19.36
N GLU A 138 -2.87 13.23 19.07
CA GLU A 138 -3.56 14.06 20.06
C GLU A 138 -4.84 13.37 20.57
N LEU A 139 -5.65 12.78 19.69
CA LEU A 139 -6.89 12.09 20.07
C LEU A 139 -6.62 10.75 20.78
N SER A 140 -5.67 9.93 20.31
CA SER A 140 -5.33 8.63 20.92
C SER A 140 -4.75 8.76 22.33
N SER A 141 -4.22 9.94 22.70
CA SER A 141 -3.77 10.21 24.07
C SER A 141 -4.93 10.37 25.08
N LYS A 142 -6.19 10.42 24.61
CA LYS A 142 -7.38 10.52 25.46
C LYS A 142 -7.90 9.13 25.83
N PRO A 143 -8.21 8.86 27.10
CA PRO A 143 -8.53 7.51 27.62
C PRO A 143 -9.86 6.91 27.14
N SER A 144 -10.60 7.57 26.25
CA SER A 144 -11.97 7.19 25.84
C SER A 144 -12.09 6.66 24.41
N ILE A 145 -10.98 6.38 23.72
CA ILE A 145 -11.02 5.84 22.36
C ILE A 145 -10.66 4.34 22.45
N ASP A 146 -11.70 3.50 22.44
CA ASP A 146 -11.56 2.05 22.24
C ASP A 146 -10.74 1.80 20.96
N GLU A 147 -9.92 0.76 21.01
CA GLU A 147 -8.72 0.54 20.18
C GLU A 147 -8.72 1.23 18.80
N PRO A 148 -7.68 2.00 18.49
CA PRO A 148 -7.63 2.73 17.25
C PRO A 148 -7.54 1.82 16.01
N PHE A 149 -8.40 2.05 15.01
CA PHE A 149 -8.39 1.38 13.69
C PHE A 149 -7.12 1.67 12.84
N TYR A 150 -6.19 2.50 13.34
CA TYR A 150 -5.00 2.97 12.63
C TYR A 150 -3.73 2.80 13.48
N LEU A 151 -2.68 2.28 12.85
CA LEU A 151 -1.34 2.28 13.42
C LEU A 151 -0.63 3.54 12.89
N PRO A 152 -0.26 4.51 13.75
CA PRO A 152 0.53 5.67 13.33
C PRO A 152 1.84 5.22 12.69
N ARG A 153 2.49 6.11 11.93
CA ARG A 153 3.78 5.84 11.25
C ARG A 153 4.84 5.20 12.17
N SER A 154 4.79 5.50 13.46
CA SER A 154 5.67 4.97 14.52
C SER A 154 5.35 3.53 14.97
N GLN A 155 4.23 2.95 14.56
CA GLN A 155 3.74 1.63 14.98
C GLN A 155 3.54 0.67 13.79
N LYS A 156 4.27 0.86 12.70
CA LYS A 156 4.25 -0.08 11.57
C LYS A 156 4.67 -1.49 12.04
N PRO A 157 4.03 -2.57 11.54
CA PRO A 157 4.52 -3.92 11.73
C PRO A 157 6.01 -4.02 11.36
N ALA A 158 6.77 -4.74 12.17
CA ALA A 158 8.21 -4.88 12.03
C ALA A 158 8.60 -6.33 12.34
N ASN A 159 8.06 -7.24 11.53
CA ASN A 159 8.19 -8.68 11.71
C ASN A 159 9.57 -9.17 11.23
N SER A 160 9.87 -10.44 11.51
CA SER A 160 11.09 -11.08 11.01
C SER A 160 11.08 -11.19 9.49
N ILE A 161 12.27 -11.09 8.90
CA ILE A 161 12.49 -11.32 7.47
C ILE A 161 13.14 -12.67 7.22
N GLU A 162 12.85 -13.21 6.04
CA GLU A 162 13.30 -14.52 5.60
C GLU A 162 14.04 -14.39 4.26
N SER A 163 15.06 -15.21 4.05
CA SER A 163 15.75 -15.28 2.77
C SER A 163 14.98 -16.14 1.77
N VAL A 164 15.01 -15.72 0.51
CA VAL A 164 14.54 -16.52 -0.63
C VAL A 164 15.70 -17.41 -1.09
N PRO A 165 15.57 -18.75 -1.03
CA PRO A 165 16.64 -19.65 -1.44
C PRO A 165 17.07 -19.43 -2.88
N ILE A 166 18.35 -19.63 -3.18
CA ILE A 166 18.90 -19.49 -4.55
C ILE A 166 18.21 -20.41 -5.56
N VAL A 167 17.76 -21.59 -5.11
CA VAL A 167 17.03 -22.55 -5.95
C VAL A 167 15.73 -21.94 -6.45
N ALA A 168 15.07 -21.07 -5.67
CA ALA A 168 13.83 -20.39 -6.04
C ALA A 168 14.10 -19.05 -6.76
N SER A 169 15.02 -18.23 -6.25
CA SER A 169 15.31 -16.91 -6.82
C SER A 169 16.10 -16.97 -8.13
N GLY A 170 16.84 -18.05 -8.38
CA GLY A 170 17.66 -18.28 -9.58
C GLY A 170 18.93 -17.45 -9.67
N VAL A 171 18.99 -16.30 -8.99
CA VAL A 171 20.12 -15.36 -9.00
C VAL A 171 20.35 -14.83 -7.59
N VAL A 172 21.60 -14.86 -7.12
CA VAL A 172 22.00 -14.30 -5.81
C VAL A 172 21.83 -12.77 -5.80
N TRP A 173 21.54 -12.20 -4.63
CA TRP A 173 21.25 -10.77 -4.51
C TRP A 173 22.42 -9.87 -4.96
N THR A 174 23.67 -10.31 -4.74
CA THR A 174 24.88 -9.59 -5.16
C THR A 174 25.00 -9.47 -6.68
N GLU A 175 24.59 -10.49 -7.42
CA GLU A 175 24.55 -10.45 -8.89
C GLU A 175 23.44 -9.51 -9.38
N LYS A 176 22.30 -9.44 -8.69
CA LYS A 176 21.25 -8.45 -8.98
C LYS A 176 21.78 -7.03 -8.78
N ILE A 177 22.51 -6.77 -7.69
CA ILE A 177 23.19 -5.48 -7.45
C ILE A 177 24.19 -5.16 -8.56
N ARG A 178 24.95 -6.14 -9.05
CA ARG A 178 25.88 -5.96 -10.18
C ARG A 178 25.14 -5.52 -11.45
N GLN A 179 24.02 -6.16 -11.78
CA GLN A 179 23.19 -5.80 -12.93
C GLN A 179 22.56 -4.42 -12.80
N ILE A 180 22.11 -4.06 -11.59
CA ILE A 180 21.59 -2.72 -11.27
C ILE A 180 22.67 -1.66 -11.48
N ARG A 181 23.89 -1.88 -10.94
CA ARG A 181 25.02 -0.95 -11.12
C ARG A 181 25.44 -0.81 -12.57
N PHE A 182 25.33 -1.87 -13.38
CA PHE A 182 25.55 -1.79 -14.82
C PHE A 182 24.52 -0.88 -15.50
N GLN A 183 23.22 -1.01 -15.17
CA GLN A 183 22.21 -0.09 -15.71
C GLN A 183 22.38 1.35 -15.20
N MET A 184 22.81 1.52 -13.94
CA MET A 184 23.13 2.84 -13.38
C MET A 184 24.25 3.53 -14.17
N SER A 185 25.30 2.81 -14.56
CA SER A 185 26.40 3.37 -15.35
C SER A 185 25.96 3.77 -16.75
N GLN A 186 25.07 2.99 -17.39
CA GLN A 186 24.46 3.36 -18.68
C GLN A 186 23.62 4.65 -18.57
N ALA A 187 22.95 4.87 -17.44
CA ALA A 187 22.20 6.08 -17.16
C ALA A 187 23.05 7.23 -16.59
N SER A 188 24.38 7.06 -16.47
CA SER A 188 25.30 8.01 -15.83
C SER A 188 24.94 8.38 -14.37
N THR A 189 24.21 7.52 -13.69
CA THR A 189 23.78 7.70 -12.29
C THR A 189 24.76 7.02 -11.34
N LYS A 190 25.01 7.61 -10.17
CA LYS A 190 25.89 7.02 -9.15
C LYS A 190 25.17 6.61 -7.87
N ILE A 191 23.93 7.07 -7.70
CA ILE A 191 23.09 6.76 -6.55
C ILE A 191 21.73 6.29 -7.09
N MET A 192 21.26 5.14 -6.63
CA MET A 192 19.93 4.61 -6.92
C MET A 192 19.16 4.49 -5.61
N VAL A 193 17.94 5.04 -5.57
CA VAL A 193 17.07 5.05 -4.41
C VAL A 193 15.84 4.19 -4.69
N PHE A 194 15.63 3.16 -3.88
CA PHE A 194 14.45 2.32 -3.93
C PHE A 194 13.53 2.64 -2.75
N SER A 195 12.25 2.86 -3.06
CA SER A 195 11.16 3.02 -2.10
C SER A 195 10.06 1.98 -2.28
N ALA A 196 9.90 1.40 -3.48
CA ALA A 196 8.98 0.28 -3.69
C ALA A 196 9.46 -0.98 -2.95
N LEU A 197 8.64 -1.49 -2.01
CA LEU A 197 9.03 -2.61 -1.15
C LEU A 197 9.25 -3.91 -1.94
N GLU A 198 8.48 -4.11 -3.00
CA GLU A 198 8.59 -5.28 -3.87
C GLU A 198 9.90 -5.31 -4.67
N ASP A 199 10.45 -4.15 -5.01
CA ASP A 199 11.76 -4.05 -5.62
C ASP A 199 12.84 -4.38 -4.59
N ILE A 200 12.76 -3.80 -3.39
CA ILE A 200 13.73 -4.06 -2.32
C ILE A 200 13.76 -5.55 -1.95
N ALA A 201 12.58 -6.16 -1.75
CA ALA A 201 12.42 -7.57 -1.46
C ALA A 201 13.02 -8.47 -2.56
N TRP A 202 12.84 -8.11 -3.84
CA TRP A 202 13.42 -8.87 -4.95
C TRP A 202 14.92 -8.66 -5.10
N VAL A 203 15.42 -7.44 -4.95
CA VAL A 203 16.85 -7.11 -5.06
C VAL A 203 17.63 -7.87 -4.00
N MET A 204 17.15 -7.85 -2.75
CA MET A 204 17.85 -8.46 -1.61
C MET A 204 17.58 -9.95 -1.45
N ASN A 205 16.73 -10.57 -2.26
CA ASN A 205 16.23 -11.93 -2.04
C ASN A 205 15.66 -12.12 -0.62
N LEU A 206 14.86 -11.15 -0.16
CA LEU A 206 14.25 -11.17 1.17
C LEU A 206 12.73 -11.13 1.05
N ARG A 207 12.03 -11.70 2.03
CA ARG A 207 10.57 -11.58 2.21
C ARG A 207 10.26 -11.30 3.67
N GLY A 208 9.09 -10.74 3.92
CA GLY A 208 8.60 -10.46 5.27
C GLY A 208 7.09 -10.65 5.35
N SER A 209 6.48 -10.10 6.38
CA SER A 209 5.04 -10.22 6.63
C SER A 209 4.42 -8.92 7.17
N ASP A 210 5.07 -7.78 6.96
CA ASP A 210 4.56 -6.48 7.44
C ASP A 210 3.33 -6.01 6.66
N ILE A 211 3.25 -6.41 5.39
CA ILE A 211 2.15 -6.07 4.49
C ILE A 211 1.28 -7.32 4.29
N PRO A 212 -0.01 -7.28 4.69
CA PRO A 212 -0.95 -8.35 4.42
C PRO A 212 -0.91 -8.78 2.96
N MET A 213 -0.94 -10.08 2.73
CA MET A 213 -1.07 -10.71 1.41
C MET A 213 0.05 -10.43 0.39
N SER A 214 1.07 -9.61 0.73
CA SER A 214 2.12 -9.19 -0.22
C SER A 214 3.52 -9.74 0.10
N ARG A 215 3.72 -10.33 1.29
CA ARG A 215 5.02 -10.87 1.76
C ARG A 215 6.18 -9.86 1.71
N LEU A 216 5.88 -8.60 2.03
CA LEU A 216 6.80 -7.47 2.03
C LEU A 216 7.14 -7.02 3.46
N PHE A 217 8.22 -6.25 3.60
CA PHE A 217 8.68 -5.65 4.85
C PHE A 217 9.04 -4.19 4.64
N TYR A 218 8.72 -3.34 5.61
CA TYR A 218 8.98 -1.89 5.50
C TYR A 218 10.47 -1.61 5.45
N SER A 219 10.93 -1.05 4.34
CA SER A 219 12.34 -0.83 4.07
C SER A 219 12.58 0.28 3.05
N TYR A 220 13.80 0.80 3.05
CA TYR A 220 14.36 1.56 1.92
C TYR A 220 15.70 0.94 1.53
N LEU A 221 16.13 1.17 0.29
CA LEU A 221 17.44 0.73 -0.18
C LEU A 221 18.12 1.84 -0.97
N ILE A 222 19.37 2.15 -0.63
CA ILE A 222 20.24 3.02 -1.43
C ILE A 222 21.39 2.17 -1.98
N VAL A 223 21.54 2.16 -3.30
CA VAL A 223 22.67 1.51 -3.97
C VAL A 223 23.58 2.58 -4.55
N THR A 224 24.85 2.55 -4.16
CA THR A 224 25.91 3.36 -4.78
C THR A 224 26.89 2.46 -5.52
N LYS A 225 27.96 3.04 -6.07
CA LYS A 225 29.03 2.27 -6.74
C LYS A 225 29.69 1.23 -5.83
N SER A 226 29.80 1.50 -4.52
CA SER A 226 30.57 0.68 -3.57
C SER A 226 29.82 0.34 -2.29
N ARG A 227 28.58 0.81 -2.11
CA ARG A 227 27.79 0.60 -0.88
C ARG A 227 26.38 0.17 -1.25
N VAL A 228 25.79 -0.65 -0.37
CA VAL A 228 24.39 -1.08 -0.41
C VAL A 228 23.82 -0.81 0.98
N LEU A 229 22.99 0.22 1.11
CA LEU A 229 22.44 0.66 2.39
C LEU A 229 21.00 0.18 2.50
N LEU A 230 20.76 -0.87 3.29
CA LEU A 230 19.43 -1.42 3.55
C LEU A 230 18.91 -0.87 4.88
N TYR A 231 17.77 -0.17 4.81
CA TYR A 231 17.14 0.49 5.94
C TYR A 231 15.99 -0.35 6.46
N LEU A 232 16.05 -0.78 7.72
CA LEU A 232 15.07 -1.67 8.36
C LEU A 232 14.61 -1.12 9.72
N GLN A 233 13.41 -1.49 10.14
CA GLN A 233 12.92 -1.15 11.47
C GLN A 233 13.73 -1.87 12.56
N LYS A 234 13.94 -1.23 13.72
CA LYS A 234 14.72 -1.82 14.81
C LYS A 234 14.20 -3.21 15.24
N PRO A 235 12.88 -3.42 15.48
CA PRO A 235 12.39 -4.74 15.87
C PRO A 235 12.67 -5.81 14.80
N CYS A 236 12.56 -5.47 13.51
CA CYS A 236 12.89 -6.35 12.40
C CYS A 236 14.37 -6.75 12.40
N ILE A 237 15.28 -5.79 12.67
CA ILE A 237 16.72 -6.06 12.81
C ILE A 237 16.97 -7.01 13.98
N ASP A 238 16.38 -6.71 15.14
CA ASP A 238 16.59 -7.46 16.37
C ASP A 238 16.12 -8.92 16.21
N CYS A 239 14.97 -9.17 15.59
CA CYS A 239 14.46 -10.52 15.37
C CYS A 239 15.09 -11.26 14.17
N SER A 240 15.83 -10.57 13.30
CA SER A 240 16.44 -11.15 12.09
C SER A 240 17.98 -11.18 12.13
N GLY A 241 18.58 -11.02 13.32
CA GLY A 241 20.02 -10.77 13.48
C GLY A 241 20.93 -11.79 12.79
N LEU A 242 20.68 -13.09 12.96
CA LEU A 242 21.51 -14.15 12.34
C LEU A 242 21.52 -14.07 10.81
N LEU A 243 20.36 -13.84 10.19
CA LEU A 243 20.24 -13.69 8.74
C LEU A 243 21.01 -12.46 8.27
N LEU A 244 20.82 -11.32 8.95
CA LEU A 244 21.47 -10.06 8.59
C LEU A 244 23.00 -10.13 8.74
N ASP A 245 23.50 -10.82 9.77
CA ASP A 245 24.93 -11.02 9.96
C ASP A 245 25.54 -11.92 8.88
N ASN A 246 24.81 -12.93 8.41
CA ASN A 246 25.24 -13.75 7.28
C ASN A 246 25.31 -12.93 5.99
N LEU A 247 24.31 -12.10 5.70
CA LEU A 247 24.34 -11.22 4.52
C LEU A 247 25.52 -10.22 4.55
N LYS A 248 25.84 -9.67 5.72
CA LYS A 248 27.01 -8.79 5.89
C LYS A 248 28.34 -9.53 5.68
N LYS A 249 28.43 -10.79 6.09
CA LYS A 249 29.61 -11.64 5.86
C LYS A 249 29.76 -12.00 4.38
N GLU A 250 28.65 -12.21 3.67
CA GLU A 250 28.65 -12.49 2.24
C GLU A 250 29.12 -11.31 1.40
N ASN A 251 28.85 -10.07 1.83
CA ASN A 251 29.26 -8.87 1.11
C ASN A 251 29.52 -7.69 2.06
N SER A 252 30.78 -7.25 2.11
CA SER A 252 31.24 -6.15 2.95
C SER A 252 30.70 -4.76 2.55
N GLU A 253 30.11 -4.64 1.36
CA GLU A 253 29.46 -3.39 0.91
C GLU A 253 28.06 -3.18 1.51
N LEU A 254 27.48 -4.22 2.13
CA LEU A 254 26.16 -4.16 2.75
C LEU A 254 26.22 -3.49 4.13
N GLU A 255 25.47 -2.42 4.28
CA GLU A 255 25.23 -1.77 5.57
C GLU A 255 23.75 -1.85 5.93
N ILE A 256 23.46 -2.35 7.13
CA ILE A 256 22.11 -2.33 7.69
C ILE A 256 21.98 -1.10 8.58
N ARG A 257 20.98 -0.27 8.30
CA ARG A 257 20.72 0.99 9.01
C ARG A 257 19.28 1.03 9.53
N PHE A 258 19.02 1.93 10.50
CA PHE A 258 17.67 2.12 10.99
C PHE A 258 16.80 2.84 9.97
N TYR A 259 15.57 2.37 9.80
CA TYR A 259 14.56 2.93 8.91
C TYR A 259 14.38 4.44 9.09
N SER A 260 14.44 4.93 10.32
CA SER A 260 14.32 6.35 10.66
C SER A 260 15.46 7.22 10.10
N HIS A 261 16.65 6.66 9.87
CA HIS A 261 17.80 7.42 9.37
C HIS A 261 17.80 7.58 7.85
N PHE A 262 16.94 6.87 7.11
CA PHE A 262 16.94 6.88 5.65
C PHE A 262 16.86 8.29 5.05
N ARG A 263 15.99 9.15 5.60
CA ARG A 263 15.79 10.50 5.06
C ARG A 263 17.00 11.39 5.27
N ASP A 264 17.59 11.34 6.45
CA ASP A 264 18.75 12.16 6.81
C ASP A 264 19.98 11.68 6.03
N ASP A 265 20.20 10.38 5.97
CA ASP A 265 21.27 9.78 5.15
C ASP A 265 21.10 10.13 3.67
N LEU A 266 19.89 10.07 3.12
CA LEU A 266 19.64 10.44 1.72
C LEU A 266 19.97 11.92 1.48
N LYS A 267 19.56 12.82 2.38
CA LYS A 267 19.90 14.25 2.31
C LYS A 267 21.42 14.46 2.38
N GLU A 268 22.10 13.79 3.30
CA GLU A 268 23.56 13.88 3.46
C GLU A 268 24.32 13.35 2.24
N ILE A 269 23.95 12.17 1.72
CA ILE A 269 24.54 11.56 0.53
C ILE A 269 24.35 12.48 -0.69
N CYS A 270 23.15 13.04 -0.85
CA CYS A 270 22.84 13.94 -1.95
C CYS A 270 23.53 15.31 -1.82
N ALA A 271 23.77 15.80 -0.60
CA ALA A 271 24.52 17.03 -0.36
C ALA A 271 26.03 16.86 -0.56
N SER A 272 26.56 15.66 -0.29
CA SER A 272 27.99 15.35 -0.34
C SER A 272 28.52 15.08 -1.75
N SER A 273 27.67 15.07 -2.78
CA SER A 273 28.04 14.83 -4.17
C SER A 273 27.14 15.61 -5.13
N ASN A 274 27.64 15.91 -6.33
CA ASN A 274 26.86 16.45 -7.44
C ASN A 274 26.40 15.37 -8.44
N ASP A 275 26.50 14.09 -8.07
CA ASP A 275 26.13 12.99 -8.93
C ASP A 275 24.63 12.97 -9.25
N LEU A 276 24.32 12.39 -10.43
CA LEU A 276 22.96 12.04 -10.82
C LEU A 276 22.39 10.95 -9.91
N VAL A 277 21.19 11.19 -9.40
CA VAL A 277 20.44 10.29 -8.52
C VAL A 277 19.25 9.73 -9.27
N TRP A 278 19.14 8.39 -9.30
CA TRP A 278 18.04 7.68 -9.91
C TRP A 278 16.97 7.32 -8.86
N PHE A 279 15.78 7.88 -9.04
CA PHE A 279 14.58 7.54 -8.29
C PHE A 279 13.60 6.75 -9.16
N ASP A 280 12.82 5.88 -8.54
CA ASP A 280 11.67 5.24 -9.19
C ASP A 280 10.71 6.28 -9.80
N ILE A 281 10.04 5.90 -10.89
CA ILE A 281 9.03 6.73 -11.56
C ILE A 281 7.88 7.12 -10.62
N GLY A 282 7.55 6.23 -9.68
CA GLY A 282 6.53 6.47 -8.64
C GLY A 282 7.04 7.21 -7.41
N ALA A 283 8.34 7.53 -7.30
CA ALA A 283 8.91 8.12 -6.10
C ALA A 283 8.23 9.44 -5.69
N SER A 284 8.11 9.64 -4.38
CA SER A 284 7.38 10.77 -3.80
C SER A 284 8.08 12.10 -4.02
N VAL A 285 7.33 13.19 -3.91
CA VAL A 285 7.88 14.55 -3.94
C VAL A 285 9.03 14.68 -2.92
N GLY A 286 8.82 14.22 -1.69
CA GLY A 286 9.78 14.34 -0.59
C GLY A 286 11.09 13.58 -0.81
N LEU A 287 11.08 12.51 -1.63
CA LEU A 287 12.32 11.84 -2.04
C LEU A 287 12.98 12.56 -3.20
N THR A 288 12.20 12.93 -4.21
CA THR A 288 12.75 13.50 -5.44
C THR A 288 13.15 14.98 -5.32
N SER A 289 12.73 15.67 -4.26
CA SER A 289 13.11 17.05 -3.96
C SER A 289 14.42 17.16 -3.17
N THR A 290 15.06 16.05 -2.79
CA THR A 290 16.38 16.07 -2.12
C THR A 290 17.51 16.52 -3.03
N VAL A 291 17.27 16.51 -4.35
CA VAL A 291 18.21 16.99 -5.37
C VAL A 291 17.50 17.92 -6.35
N PRO A 292 18.23 18.87 -6.97
CA PRO A 292 17.68 19.71 -8.02
C PRO A 292 17.32 18.90 -9.29
N ARG A 293 16.51 19.50 -10.17
CA ARG A 293 15.92 18.83 -11.35
C ARG A 293 16.97 18.27 -12.31
N ASP A 294 18.07 18.97 -12.52
CA ASP A 294 19.20 18.58 -13.38
C ASP A 294 20.01 17.39 -12.82
N ARG A 295 19.92 17.16 -11.51
CA ARG A 295 20.54 16.01 -10.83
C ARG A 295 19.63 14.79 -10.69
N LYS A 296 18.37 14.91 -11.12
CA LYS A 296 17.34 13.89 -10.93
C LYS A 296 17.12 13.07 -12.20
N VAL A 297 17.29 11.75 -12.10
CA VAL A 297 16.77 10.78 -13.06
C VAL A 297 15.56 10.09 -12.43
N GLN A 298 14.37 10.33 -12.97
CA GLN A 298 13.15 9.69 -12.49
C GLN A 298 12.59 8.78 -13.58
N ASN A 299 12.72 7.47 -13.41
CA ASN A 299 12.34 6.48 -14.41
C ASN A 299 12.12 5.11 -13.74
N ILE A 300 11.49 4.17 -14.46
CA ILE A 300 11.31 2.78 -14.02
C ILE A 300 12.66 2.22 -13.58
N THR A 301 12.69 1.65 -12.37
CA THR A 301 13.93 1.14 -11.78
C THR A 301 14.50 -0.03 -12.60
N PRO A 302 15.84 -0.23 -12.57
CA PRO A 302 16.45 -1.46 -13.09
C PRO A 302 15.87 -2.73 -12.46
N ALA A 303 15.55 -2.70 -11.17
CA ALA A 303 14.99 -3.85 -10.45
C ALA A 303 13.60 -4.23 -10.98
N ALA A 304 12.70 -3.26 -11.19
CA ALA A 304 11.37 -3.50 -11.75
C ALA A 304 11.46 -4.11 -13.14
N ARG A 305 12.39 -3.64 -13.99
CA ARG A 305 12.62 -4.20 -15.34
C ARG A 305 13.14 -5.63 -15.29
N LEU A 306 14.15 -5.90 -14.46
CA LEU A 306 14.74 -7.23 -14.34
C LEU A 306 13.76 -8.24 -13.73
N ARG A 307 13.02 -7.84 -12.69
CA ARG A 307 11.99 -8.66 -12.05
C ARG A 307 10.78 -8.95 -12.95
N ALA A 308 10.50 -8.07 -13.91
CA ALA A 308 9.39 -8.27 -14.84
C ALA A 308 9.61 -9.53 -15.71
N ILE A 309 10.86 -9.88 -16.04
CA ILE A 309 11.24 -11.04 -16.85
C ILE A 309 11.72 -12.17 -15.93
N LYS A 310 10.90 -13.21 -15.79
CA LYS A 310 11.15 -14.28 -14.82
C LYS A 310 12.22 -15.22 -15.35
N ASN A 311 13.18 -15.57 -14.51
CA ASN A 311 14.19 -16.56 -14.87
C ASN A 311 13.60 -17.99 -14.79
N ASN A 312 14.38 -18.99 -15.24
CA ASN A 312 13.92 -20.38 -15.31
C ASN A 312 13.53 -20.97 -13.94
N SER A 313 14.22 -20.58 -12.86
CA SER A 313 13.88 -21.01 -11.50
C SER A 313 12.55 -20.41 -11.06
N GLU A 314 12.36 -19.10 -11.24
CA GLU A 314 11.10 -18.41 -10.92
C GLU A 314 9.93 -18.98 -11.74
N LEU A 315 10.13 -19.24 -13.04
CA LEU A 315 9.11 -19.83 -13.91
C LEU A 315 8.75 -21.27 -13.52
N ARG A 316 9.73 -22.07 -13.10
CA ARG A 316 9.48 -23.43 -12.60
C ARG A 316 8.55 -23.38 -11.38
N ASP A 317 8.87 -22.53 -10.41
CA ASP A 317 8.11 -22.44 -9.16
C ASP A 317 6.71 -21.85 -9.40
N ILE A 318 6.56 -20.89 -10.32
CA ILE A 318 5.23 -20.38 -10.74
C ILE A 318 4.38 -21.50 -11.36
N ARG A 319 4.96 -22.34 -12.23
CA ARG A 319 4.21 -23.46 -12.83
C ARG A 319 3.78 -24.47 -11.77
N GLU A 320 4.68 -24.82 -10.86
CA GLU A 320 4.38 -25.73 -9.74
C GLU A 320 3.24 -25.16 -8.86
N MET A 321 3.33 -23.89 -8.49
CA MET A 321 2.29 -23.18 -7.74
C MET A 321 0.95 -23.20 -8.48
N CYS A 322 0.92 -22.90 -9.79
CA CYS A 322 -0.31 -22.93 -10.58
C CYS A 322 -0.95 -24.32 -10.61
N VAL A 323 -0.15 -25.39 -10.71
CA VAL A 323 -0.67 -26.77 -10.65
C VAL A 323 -1.30 -27.04 -9.28
N HIS A 324 -0.63 -26.69 -8.19
CA HIS A 324 -1.15 -26.90 -6.84
C HIS A 324 -2.42 -26.07 -6.56
N ASP A 325 -2.47 -24.79 -6.96
CA ASP A 325 -3.65 -23.94 -6.77
C ASP A 325 -4.82 -24.41 -7.66
N SER A 326 -4.54 -24.95 -8.85
CA SER A 326 -5.58 -25.54 -9.70
C SER A 326 -6.20 -26.78 -9.04
N LEU A 327 -5.40 -27.61 -8.37
CA LEU A 327 -5.91 -28.78 -7.62
C LEU A 327 -6.77 -28.35 -6.43
N VAL A 328 -6.38 -27.29 -5.71
CA VAL A 328 -7.22 -26.66 -4.67
C VAL A 328 -8.57 -26.25 -5.24
N LEU A 329 -8.59 -25.59 -6.40
CA LEU A 329 -9.84 -25.17 -7.03
C LEU A 329 -10.71 -26.35 -7.46
N CYS A 330 -10.13 -27.42 -7.98
CA CYS A 330 -10.87 -28.66 -8.28
C CYS A 330 -11.51 -29.26 -7.01
N GLU A 331 -10.75 -29.34 -5.91
CA GLU A 331 -11.24 -29.83 -4.61
C GLU A 331 -12.38 -28.94 -4.08
N LEU A 332 -12.21 -27.61 -4.15
CA LEU A 332 -13.23 -26.65 -3.76
C LEU A 332 -14.51 -26.80 -4.59
N TYR A 333 -14.40 -26.90 -5.92
CA TYR A 333 -15.57 -27.00 -6.79
C TYR A 333 -16.31 -28.33 -6.64
N ALA A 334 -15.59 -29.43 -6.46
CA ALA A 334 -16.21 -30.72 -6.14
C ALA A 334 -16.98 -30.65 -4.81
N TRP A 335 -16.35 -30.10 -3.76
CA TRP A 335 -16.99 -29.89 -2.47
C TRP A 335 -18.22 -28.97 -2.57
N LEU A 336 -18.11 -27.87 -3.32
CA LEU A 336 -19.19 -26.91 -3.49
C LEU A 336 -20.38 -27.54 -4.23
N GLU A 337 -20.12 -28.31 -5.29
CA GLU A 337 -21.15 -29.01 -6.05
C GLU A 337 -21.91 -30.02 -5.18
N ASP A 338 -21.19 -30.84 -4.40
CA ASP A 338 -21.80 -31.79 -3.47
C ASP A 338 -22.63 -31.09 -2.38
N THR A 339 -22.10 -29.99 -1.84
CA THR A 339 -22.77 -29.19 -0.80
C THR A 339 -24.07 -28.57 -1.32
N VAL A 340 -24.04 -27.96 -2.51
CA VAL A 340 -25.23 -27.38 -3.14
C VAL A 340 -26.25 -28.46 -3.51
N ARG A 341 -25.79 -29.61 -4.05
CA ARG A 341 -26.68 -30.74 -4.37
C ARG A 341 -27.39 -31.30 -3.13
N ALA A 342 -26.70 -31.37 -1.99
CA ALA A 342 -27.29 -31.82 -0.73
C ALA A 342 -28.37 -30.85 -0.22
N GLN A 343 -28.12 -29.53 -0.32
CA GLN A 343 -29.08 -28.49 0.06
C GLN A 343 -30.38 -28.58 -0.76
N VAL A 344 -30.26 -28.69 -2.09
CA VAL A 344 -31.43 -28.82 -2.98
C VAL A 344 -32.26 -30.08 -2.67
N LYS A 345 -31.62 -31.19 -2.31
CA LYS A 345 -32.32 -32.44 -1.97
C LYS A 345 -33.10 -32.37 -0.65
N ASN A 346 -32.71 -31.49 0.27
CA ASN A 346 -33.36 -31.34 1.58
C ASN A 346 -34.60 -30.45 1.56
N GLY A 347 -35.06 -30.00 0.38
CA GLY A 347 -36.33 -29.28 0.22
C GLY A 347 -36.21 -27.75 0.28
N ASP A 348 -34.99 -27.21 0.33
CA ASP A 348 -34.73 -25.79 0.18
C ASP A 348 -35.06 -25.38 -1.26
N LYS A 349 -36.26 -24.80 -1.46
CA LYS A 349 -36.78 -24.39 -2.78
C LYS A 349 -35.98 -23.25 -3.41
N TYR A 350 -35.21 -22.54 -2.60
CA TYR A 350 -34.29 -21.49 -2.99
C TYR A 350 -33.08 -21.62 -2.08
N LEU A 351 -31.88 -21.35 -2.60
CA LEU A 351 -30.73 -21.08 -1.76
C LEU A 351 -31.07 -19.82 -0.94
N ASP A 352 -31.55 -20.00 0.28
CA ASP A 352 -31.83 -18.91 1.21
C ASP A 352 -30.51 -18.49 1.87
N PHE A 353 -30.12 -17.23 1.62
CA PHE A 353 -28.80 -16.69 1.99
C PHE A 353 -28.85 -15.62 3.09
N SER A 354 -29.97 -15.46 3.81
CA SER A 354 -30.04 -14.50 4.93
C SER A 354 -29.57 -15.08 6.27
N LEU A 355 -28.42 -14.57 6.79
CA LEU A 355 -27.87 -14.42 8.18
C LEU A 355 -28.20 -15.51 9.27
N VAL A 356 -27.38 -15.95 10.24
CA VAL A 356 -26.05 -15.67 10.87
C VAL A 356 -25.76 -16.76 11.96
N GLU A 357 -24.47 -16.93 12.35
CA GLU A 357 -23.90 -17.61 13.57
C GLU A 357 -24.03 -19.15 13.70
N SER A 358 -23.03 -19.96 14.11
CA SER A 358 -21.85 -19.78 14.98
C SER A 358 -20.84 -20.95 14.80
N LEU A 359 -19.59 -20.78 15.27
CA LEU A 359 -18.58 -21.83 15.54
C LEU A 359 -18.44 -21.99 17.07
N PRO A 360 -18.22 -23.19 17.66
CA PRO A 360 -17.06 -24.05 17.36
C PRO A 360 -17.29 -25.59 17.37
N GLY A 361 -16.43 -26.33 16.66
CA GLY A 361 -16.40 -27.81 16.68
C GLY A 361 -17.22 -28.48 15.59
N LEU A 362 -17.02 -28.07 14.34
CA LEU A 362 -17.61 -28.54 13.07
C LEU A 362 -18.63 -29.71 13.14
N PRO A 363 -19.94 -29.42 13.15
CA PRO A 363 -20.97 -30.28 12.58
C PRO A 363 -21.61 -29.63 11.32
N ALA A 364 -22.41 -30.44 10.61
CA ALA A 364 -22.93 -30.22 9.25
C ALA A 364 -23.48 -28.79 8.98
N MET A 365 -22.90 -28.14 7.95
CA MET A 365 -23.31 -26.82 7.48
C MET A 365 -24.42 -26.95 6.45
N ASN A 366 -25.61 -26.40 6.75
CA ASN A 366 -26.76 -26.47 5.84
C ASN A 366 -26.85 -25.30 4.84
N HIS A 367 -26.03 -24.24 4.94
CA HIS A 367 -26.02 -23.11 3.97
C HIS A 367 -24.59 -22.58 3.75
N VAL A 368 -24.23 -22.22 2.49
CA VAL A 368 -22.91 -21.63 2.13
C VAL A 368 -23.11 -20.20 1.63
N ASN A 369 -22.68 -19.20 2.38
CA ASN A 369 -22.66 -17.80 1.93
C ASN A 369 -21.31 -17.37 1.36
N GLU A 370 -21.20 -16.13 0.87
CA GLU A 370 -19.99 -15.56 0.26
C GLU A 370 -18.77 -15.61 1.18
N ALA A 371 -18.92 -15.23 2.45
CA ALA A 371 -17.84 -15.24 3.43
C ALA A 371 -17.36 -16.68 3.70
N GLN A 372 -18.29 -17.63 3.87
CA GLN A 372 -17.96 -19.03 4.07
C GLN A 372 -17.28 -19.64 2.84
N LEU A 373 -17.67 -19.25 1.62
CA LEU A 373 -17.01 -19.69 0.40
C LEU A 373 -15.57 -19.16 0.33
N ALA A 374 -15.36 -17.90 0.67
CA ALA A 374 -14.03 -17.30 0.76
C ALA A 374 -13.14 -18.01 1.80
N ASP A 375 -13.67 -18.26 2.99
CA ASP A 375 -12.98 -18.99 4.07
C ASP A 375 -12.66 -20.44 3.67
N SER A 376 -13.59 -21.12 2.99
CA SER A 376 -13.39 -22.48 2.50
C SER A 376 -12.25 -22.54 1.49
N LEU A 377 -12.20 -21.63 0.51
CA LEU A 377 -11.08 -21.58 -0.44
C LEU A 377 -9.74 -21.40 0.29
N GLU A 378 -9.69 -20.52 1.29
CA GLU A 378 -8.47 -20.33 2.08
C GLU A 378 -8.08 -21.61 2.83
N LYS A 379 -9.04 -22.30 3.47
CA LYS A 379 -8.79 -23.59 4.15
C LYS A 379 -8.25 -24.65 3.19
N PHE A 380 -8.81 -24.77 1.98
CA PHE A 380 -8.28 -25.70 0.97
C PHE A 380 -6.84 -25.34 0.60
N ARG A 381 -6.52 -24.06 0.44
CA ARG A 381 -5.15 -23.61 0.16
C ARG A 381 -4.19 -23.90 1.31
N MET A 382 -4.62 -23.69 2.56
CA MET A 382 -3.83 -24.01 3.77
C MET A 382 -3.41 -25.48 3.85
N THR A 383 -4.13 -26.40 3.20
CA THR A 383 -3.73 -27.83 3.16
C THR A 383 -2.47 -28.09 2.33
N LYS A 384 -2.08 -27.16 1.44
CA LYS A 384 -0.93 -27.34 0.56
C LYS A 384 0.36 -26.91 1.28
N SER A 385 1.37 -27.78 1.27
CA SER A 385 2.60 -27.63 2.09
C SER A 385 3.44 -26.36 1.82
N LYS A 386 3.28 -25.75 0.65
CA LYS A 386 3.97 -24.51 0.25
C LYS A 386 3.08 -23.26 0.34
N PHE A 387 1.86 -23.38 0.85
CA PHE A 387 0.99 -22.23 1.07
C PHE A 387 1.56 -21.34 2.18
N ILE A 388 1.44 -20.03 2.01
CA ILE A 388 1.92 -19.04 2.98
C ILE A 388 0.78 -18.12 3.39
N VAL A 389 0.19 -17.43 2.41
CA VAL A 389 -0.91 -16.49 2.60
C VAL A 389 -1.63 -16.30 1.26
N ASN A 390 -2.90 -15.90 1.30
CA ASN A 390 -3.59 -15.42 0.10
C ASN A 390 -2.88 -14.20 -0.50
N SER A 391 -2.92 -14.04 -1.82
CA SER A 391 -2.29 -12.92 -2.52
C SER A 391 -3.15 -11.66 -2.60
N PHE A 392 -4.44 -11.79 -2.27
CA PHE A 392 -5.43 -10.72 -2.12
C PHE A 392 -6.66 -11.27 -1.38
N ALA A 393 -7.54 -10.38 -0.89
CA ALA A 393 -8.76 -10.77 -0.22
C ALA A 393 -9.67 -11.50 -1.23
N THR A 394 -10.08 -12.72 -0.90
CA THR A 394 -10.91 -13.54 -1.80
C THR A 394 -12.20 -12.81 -2.13
N ILE A 395 -12.48 -12.66 -3.44
CA ILE A 395 -13.75 -12.15 -3.93
C ILE A 395 -14.66 -13.35 -4.15
N ALA A 396 -15.64 -13.51 -3.27
CA ALA A 396 -16.72 -14.48 -3.41
C ALA A 396 -18.02 -13.69 -3.52
N ALA A 397 -18.74 -13.86 -4.64
CA ALA A 397 -19.97 -13.12 -4.90
C ALA A 397 -21.04 -14.04 -5.49
N ILE A 398 -22.25 -13.95 -4.97
CA ILE A 398 -23.40 -14.78 -5.33
C ILE A 398 -24.56 -13.86 -5.76
N GLY A 399 -25.17 -14.16 -6.91
CA GLY A 399 -26.34 -13.43 -7.40
C GLY A 399 -26.06 -11.95 -7.73
N LEU A 400 -26.92 -11.04 -7.24
CA LEU A 400 -26.92 -9.62 -7.60
C LEU A 400 -25.68 -8.84 -7.13
N PHE A 401 -24.85 -9.41 -6.25
CA PHE A 401 -23.59 -8.80 -5.77
C PHE A 401 -22.39 -9.10 -6.68
N SER A 402 -22.52 -10.01 -7.66
CA SER A 402 -21.47 -10.37 -8.62
C SER A 402 -20.83 -9.22 -9.43
N PRO A 403 -21.53 -8.12 -9.81
CA PRO A 403 -20.91 -7.03 -10.56
C PRO A 403 -20.19 -6.00 -9.68
N ILE A 404 -20.22 -6.13 -8.35
CA ILE A 404 -19.59 -5.19 -7.41
C ILE A 404 -18.27 -5.78 -6.93
N ASN A 405 -17.20 -4.98 -6.90
CA ASN A 405 -15.92 -5.39 -6.32
C ASN A 405 -16.06 -5.37 -4.78
N TYR A 406 -16.78 -6.37 -4.26
CA TYR A 406 -17.21 -6.45 -2.87
C TYR A 406 -16.20 -7.30 -2.08
N SER A 407 -15.57 -6.72 -1.07
CA SER A 407 -14.82 -7.47 -0.05
C SER A 407 -15.64 -7.45 1.24
N PHE A 408 -16.02 -8.62 1.75
CA PHE A 408 -16.66 -8.74 3.06
C PHE A 408 -15.69 -8.30 4.15
N THR A 409 -15.80 -7.08 4.65
CA THR A 409 -15.18 -6.67 5.91
C THR A 409 -16.23 -6.72 7.01
N PHE A 410 -16.05 -7.59 8.01
CA PHE A 410 -16.84 -7.53 9.25
C PHE A 410 -16.65 -6.14 9.89
N ARG A 411 -17.64 -5.24 9.75
CA ARG A 411 -17.66 -3.98 10.49
C ARG A 411 -18.39 -4.19 11.80
N TRP A 412 -17.65 -4.14 12.91
CA TRP A 412 -18.23 -3.86 14.23
C TRP A 412 -18.86 -2.46 14.18
N LYS A 413 -20.16 -2.37 14.46
CA LYS A 413 -20.90 -1.10 14.50
C LYS A 413 -20.26 -0.18 15.54
N ARG A 414 -19.82 1.01 15.12
CA ARG A 414 -19.52 2.11 16.05
C ARG A 414 -20.81 2.51 16.78
N GLY A 415 -20.74 2.52 18.11
CA GLY A 415 -21.69 3.26 18.93
C GLY A 415 -21.58 4.75 18.60
N HIS A 416 -22.73 5.40 18.49
CA HIS A 416 -22.83 6.83 18.27
C HIS A 416 -22.17 7.60 19.42
N CYS A 417 -21.07 8.30 19.13
CA CYS A 417 -20.67 9.48 19.87
C CYS A 417 -20.84 10.67 18.93
N ALA A 418 -21.95 11.38 19.09
CA ALA A 418 -22.12 12.72 18.58
C ALA A 418 -21.05 13.63 19.19
N LEU A 419 -20.42 14.46 18.34
CA LEU A 419 -19.61 15.60 18.77
C LEU A 419 -20.50 16.73 19.28
#